data_AF-A0A8T3P2F9-F1
#
_entry.id   AF-A0A8T3P2F9-F1
#
_cell.length_a   1.000
_cell.length_b   1.000
_cell.length_c   1.000
_cell.angle_alpha   90.00
_cell.angle_beta   90.00
_cell.angle_gamma   90.00
#
_symmetry.space_group_name_H-M   'P 1'
#
loop_
_entity.id
_entity.type
_entity.pdbx_description
1 polymer ?
#
loop_
_entity_poly.entity_id
_entity_poly.type
_entity_poly.pdbx_seq_one_letter_code
_entity_poly.pdbx_strand_id
1 'polypeptide(L)'
;MSTGDEEFLRQLRATFKVEADEHLRAISAGLLELEKTPAPDAHRKIVETVFRAAHSLKGAARAVDLTEIESLCQSVEDVFGAWKRGESVPSTDALDTLYRTLDAVTSTLAAPAGAGGTGAPPDVSSQRQSLRRLGNTAAAPIHTGPGPSAIPTAVPAFVTPPVGAKKVPEETVRVAVVKLEARLLEAEELLITKLTAAQRAAELNELASRFEAWRKAWAAVEPEARRLRRSRDRRAAQGESHAPPELTRLLEFFDWSVDYFKA
;
A
#
# COMPACT_ATOMS: atom_id res chain seq x y z
N MET A 1 18.78 17.52 -0.09
CA MET A 1 17.66 17.05 0.76
C MET A 1 17.81 17.75 2.10
N SER A 2 16.73 18.33 2.62
CA SER A 2 16.74 18.91 3.96
C SER A 2 16.86 17.78 5.00
N THR A 3 17.46 18.03 6.16
CA THR A 3 17.55 17.04 7.25
C THR A 3 16.17 16.53 7.68
N GLY A 4 15.12 17.34 7.51
CA GLY A 4 13.73 16.94 7.70
C GLY A 4 13.20 15.94 6.66
N ASP A 5 13.68 16.01 5.41
CA ASP A 5 13.27 15.08 4.34
C ASP A 5 13.83 13.67 4.61
N GLU A 6 15.05 13.58 5.12
CA GLU A 6 15.70 12.31 5.46
C GLU A 6 15.04 11.63 6.67
N GLU A 7 14.63 12.40 7.68
CA GLU A 7 13.88 11.89 8.83
C GLU A 7 12.49 11.41 8.44
N PHE A 8 11.79 12.18 7.60
CA PHE A 8 10.50 11.78 7.04
C PHE A 8 10.60 10.48 6.22
N LEU A 9 11.57 10.39 5.30
CA LEU A 9 11.81 9.17 4.51
C LEU A 9 12.17 7.97 5.38
N ARG A 10 12.96 8.17 6.45
CA ARG A 10 13.30 7.12 7.41
C ARG A 10 12.05 6.60 8.13
N GLN A 11 11.14 7.48 8.55
CA GLN A 11 9.88 7.08 9.15
C GLN A 11 8.99 6.33 8.14
N LEU A 12 8.89 6.81 6.91
CA LEU A 12 8.11 6.16 5.85
C LEU A 12 8.65 4.76 5.54
N ARG A 13 9.98 4.60 5.46
CA ARG A 13 10.64 3.31 5.29
C ARG A 13 10.37 2.35 6.45
N ALA A 14 10.28 2.85 7.69
CA ALA A 14 9.95 2.00 8.84
C ALA A 14 8.53 1.45 8.75
N THR A 15 7.55 2.29 8.39
CA THR A 15 6.16 1.84 8.15
C THR A 15 6.09 0.87 6.98
N PHE A 16 6.76 1.18 5.87
CA PHE A 16 6.82 0.31 4.70
C PHE A 16 7.36 -1.08 5.02
N LYS A 17 8.37 -1.22 5.89
CA LYS A 17 8.89 -2.56 6.26
C LYS A 17 7.81 -3.46 6.87
N VAL A 18 6.89 -2.90 7.65
CA VAL A 18 5.79 -3.66 8.26
C VAL A 18 4.78 -4.08 7.21
N GLU A 19 4.39 -3.17 6.32
CA GLU A 19 3.47 -3.44 5.21
C GLU A 19 4.06 -4.44 4.20
N ALA A 20 5.37 -4.32 3.92
CA ALA A 20 6.08 -5.20 3.01
C ALA A 20 6.10 -6.65 3.52
N ASP A 21 6.28 -6.87 4.83
CA ASP A 21 6.24 -8.20 5.44
C ASP A 21 4.84 -8.85 5.29
N GLU A 22 3.76 -8.08 5.39
CA GLU A 22 2.40 -8.58 5.15
C GLU A 22 2.21 -9.04 3.69
N HIS A 23 2.63 -8.20 2.73
CA HIS A 23 2.55 -8.56 1.31
C HIS A 23 3.44 -9.75 0.94
N LEU A 24 4.67 -9.80 1.46
CA LEU A 24 5.58 -10.93 1.22
C LEU A 24 5.02 -12.25 1.76
N ARG A 25 4.37 -12.24 2.94
CA ARG A 25 3.68 -13.42 3.47
C ARG A 25 2.52 -13.86 2.59
N ALA A 26 1.72 -12.91 2.10
CA ALA A 26 0.61 -13.21 1.20
C ALA A 26 1.10 -13.83 -0.12
N ILE A 27 2.18 -13.29 -0.70
CA ILE A 27 2.80 -13.83 -1.91
C ILE A 27 3.35 -15.24 -1.65
N SER A 28 4.11 -15.45 -0.57
CA SER A 28 4.64 -16.77 -0.18
C SER A 28 3.54 -17.82 0.02
N ALA A 29 2.45 -17.45 0.70
CA ALA A 29 1.32 -18.35 0.90
C ALA A 29 0.68 -18.75 -0.44
N GLY A 30 0.49 -17.79 -1.34
CA GLY A 30 -0.05 -18.06 -2.68
C GLY A 30 0.89 -18.92 -3.54
N LEU A 31 2.21 -18.71 -3.47
CA LEU A 31 3.18 -19.58 -4.16
C LEU A 31 3.08 -21.03 -3.68
N LEU A 32 2.96 -21.24 -2.36
CA LEU A 32 2.81 -22.56 -1.77
C LEU A 32 1.50 -23.23 -2.16
N GLU A 33 0.41 -22.46 -2.26
CA GLU A 33 -0.88 -22.96 -2.73
C GLU A 33 -0.84 -23.33 -4.22
N LEU A 34 -0.15 -22.54 -5.06
CA LEU A 34 0.06 -22.87 -6.48
C LEU A 34 0.82 -24.17 -6.65
N GLU A 35 1.84 -24.41 -5.84
CA GLU A 35 2.64 -25.63 -5.86
C GLU A 35 1.82 -26.88 -5.48
N LYS A 36 0.96 -26.76 -4.48
CA LYS A 36 0.15 -27.88 -3.95
C LYS A 36 -1.10 -28.18 -4.76
N THR A 37 -1.57 -27.24 -5.57
CA THR A 37 -2.86 -27.33 -6.24
C THR A 37 -2.70 -27.90 -7.66
N PRO A 38 -3.38 -29.00 -8.03
CA PRO A 38 -3.32 -29.52 -9.40
C PRO A 38 -4.41 -28.94 -10.33
N ALA A 39 -5.37 -28.18 -9.81
CA ALA A 39 -6.56 -27.73 -10.54
C ALA A 39 -6.40 -26.31 -11.14
N PRO A 40 -6.56 -26.12 -12.46
CA PRO A 40 -6.39 -24.82 -13.14
C PRO A 40 -7.30 -23.68 -12.63
N ASP A 41 -8.54 -23.99 -12.23
CA ASP A 41 -9.49 -22.97 -11.77
C ASP A 41 -9.10 -22.36 -10.42
N ALA A 42 -8.47 -23.16 -9.55
CA ALA A 42 -7.97 -22.69 -8.27
C ALA A 42 -6.68 -21.87 -8.45
N HIS A 43 -5.82 -22.21 -9.42
CA HIS A 43 -4.65 -21.40 -9.77
C HIS A 43 -5.02 -19.98 -10.14
N ARG A 44 -6.07 -19.77 -10.94
CA ARG A 44 -6.46 -18.43 -11.38
C ARG A 44 -6.77 -17.49 -10.20
N LYS A 45 -7.46 -17.98 -9.17
CA LYS A 45 -7.75 -17.19 -7.96
C LYS A 45 -6.48 -16.87 -7.18
N ILE A 46 -5.60 -17.85 -7.03
CA ILE A 46 -4.34 -17.67 -6.29
C ILE A 46 -3.43 -16.67 -7.04
N VAL A 47 -3.31 -16.81 -8.36
CA VAL A 47 -2.58 -15.88 -9.23
C VAL A 47 -3.10 -14.44 -9.08
N GLU A 48 -4.42 -14.24 -9.04
CA GLU A 48 -5.00 -12.91 -8.84
C GLU A 48 -4.64 -12.31 -7.48
N THR A 49 -4.75 -13.08 -6.40
CA THR A 49 -4.39 -12.65 -5.05
C THR A 49 -2.91 -12.25 -4.96
N VAL A 50 -2.03 -13.08 -5.52
CA VAL A 50 -0.58 -12.83 -5.51
C VAL A 50 -0.22 -11.63 -6.39
N PHE A 51 -0.84 -11.50 -7.56
CA PHE A 51 -0.66 -10.35 -8.44
C PHE A 51 -0.99 -9.03 -7.73
N ARG A 52 -2.11 -8.99 -7.01
CA ARG A 52 -2.53 -7.80 -6.23
C ARG A 52 -1.54 -7.48 -5.12
N ALA A 53 -1.09 -8.48 -4.36
CA ALA A 53 -0.09 -8.29 -3.31
C ALA A 53 1.25 -7.75 -3.87
N ALA A 54 1.71 -8.28 -5.02
CA ALA A 54 2.91 -7.80 -5.69
C ALA A 54 2.75 -6.37 -6.23
N HIS A 55 1.58 -6.03 -6.78
CA HIS A 55 1.27 -4.69 -7.27
C HIS A 55 1.27 -3.64 -6.14
N SER A 56 0.65 -3.96 -4.99
CA SER A 56 0.68 -3.09 -3.81
C SER A 56 2.10 -2.91 -3.27
N LEU A 57 2.86 -4.01 -3.15
CA LEU A 57 4.26 -3.95 -2.70
C LEU A 57 5.13 -3.09 -3.61
N LYS A 58 4.94 -3.16 -4.92
CA LYS A 58 5.62 -2.28 -5.90
C LYS A 58 5.30 -0.81 -5.66
N GLY A 59 4.01 -0.48 -5.51
CA GLY A 59 3.56 0.90 -5.28
C GLY A 59 4.14 1.47 -3.99
N ALA A 60 4.14 0.67 -2.92
CA ALA A 60 4.69 1.06 -1.63
C ALA A 60 6.23 1.23 -1.71
N ALA A 61 6.96 0.35 -2.41
CA ALA A 61 8.40 0.47 -2.62
C ALA A 61 8.79 1.75 -3.39
N ARG A 62 7.97 2.14 -4.39
CA ARG A 62 8.14 3.40 -5.12
C ARG A 62 7.98 4.62 -4.19
N ALA A 63 7.00 4.59 -3.29
CA ALA A 63 6.72 5.70 -2.37
C ALA A 63 7.86 5.97 -1.37
N VAL A 64 8.66 4.95 -1.05
CA VAL A 64 9.82 5.06 -0.13
C VAL A 64 11.18 5.13 -0.81
N ASP A 65 11.20 5.31 -2.14
CA ASP A 65 12.40 5.41 -2.95
C ASP A 65 13.33 4.19 -2.79
N LEU A 66 12.75 2.98 -2.89
CA LEU A 66 13.47 1.71 -2.90
C LEU A 66 13.38 1.08 -4.29
N THR A 67 14.10 1.68 -5.25
CA THR A 67 14.05 1.37 -6.68
C THR A 67 14.43 -0.07 -7.03
N GLU A 68 15.33 -0.68 -6.27
CA GLU A 68 15.73 -2.09 -6.47
C GLU A 68 14.57 -3.04 -6.15
N ILE A 69 13.88 -2.79 -5.03
CA ILE A 69 12.70 -3.56 -4.60
C ILE A 69 11.55 -3.33 -5.58
N GLU A 70 11.30 -2.07 -5.98
CA GLU A 70 10.30 -1.74 -7.01
C GLU A 70 10.54 -2.56 -8.30
N SER A 71 11.80 -2.62 -8.76
CA SER A 71 12.17 -3.35 -9.98
C SER A 71 11.95 -4.87 -9.87
N LEU A 72 12.20 -5.45 -8.71
CA LEU A 72 11.93 -6.87 -8.45
C LEU A 72 10.43 -7.13 -8.41
N CYS A 73 9.66 -6.27 -7.72
CA CYS A 73 8.22 -6.39 -7.63
C CYS A 73 7.55 -6.28 -9.01
N GLN A 74 8.01 -5.37 -9.86
CA GLN A 74 7.55 -5.28 -11.25
C GLN A 74 7.83 -6.59 -12.01
N SER A 75 9.00 -7.21 -11.82
CA SER A 75 9.33 -8.46 -12.51
C SER A 75 8.46 -9.64 -12.02
N VAL A 76 8.12 -9.67 -10.73
CA VAL A 76 7.14 -10.62 -10.17
C VAL A 76 5.76 -10.36 -10.79
N GLU A 77 5.31 -9.11 -10.81
CA GLU A 77 4.03 -8.70 -11.39
C GLU A 77 3.92 -9.09 -12.87
N ASP A 78 4.99 -8.95 -13.65
CA ASP A 78 5.03 -9.36 -15.05
C ASP A 78 4.78 -10.88 -15.22
N VAL A 79 5.40 -11.72 -14.38
CA VAL A 79 5.22 -13.18 -14.38
C VAL A 79 3.77 -13.56 -14.03
N PHE A 80 3.24 -13.00 -12.95
CA PHE A 80 1.85 -13.26 -12.54
C PHE A 80 0.84 -12.69 -13.54
N GLY A 81 1.17 -11.58 -14.20
CA GLY A 81 0.39 -11.00 -15.29
C GLY A 81 0.30 -11.95 -16.49
N ALA A 82 1.41 -12.60 -16.88
CA ALA A 82 1.42 -13.60 -17.94
C ALA A 82 0.56 -14.82 -17.58
N TRP A 83 0.63 -15.30 -16.34
CA TRP A 83 -0.23 -16.39 -15.85
C TRP A 83 -1.71 -16.01 -15.84
N LYS A 84 -2.03 -14.79 -15.41
CA LYS A 84 -3.41 -14.27 -15.40
C LYS A 84 -4.01 -14.20 -16.81
N ARG A 85 -3.20 -13.86 -17.81
CA ARG A 85 -3.61 -13.82 -19.24
C ARG A 85 -3.59 -15.19 -19.91
N GLY A 86 -3.08 -16.23 -19.24
CA GLY A 86 -2.93 -17.56 -19.81
C GLY A 86 -1.83 -17.66 -20.87
N GLU A 87 -0.89 -16.71 -20.90
CA GLU A 87 0.26 -16.68 -21.83
C GLU A 87 1.35 -17.68 -21.42
N SER A 88 1.40 -18.04 -20.14
CA SER A 88 2.24 -19.10 -19.58
C SER A 88 1.56 -19.74 -18.37
N VAL A 89 2.08 -20.88 -17.90
CA VAL A 89 1.56 -21.61 -16.75
C VAL A 89 2.60 -21.69 -15.64
N PRO A 90 2.20 -21.79 -14.36
CA PRO A 90 3.12 -22.05 -13.26
C PRO A 90 3.94 -23.31 -13.51
N SER A 91 5.25 -23.20 -13.35
CA SER A 91 6.20 -24.31 -13.44
C SER A 91 7.09 -24.32 -12.19
N THR A 92 7.69 -25.46 -11.88
CA THR A 92 8.59 -25.60 -10.72
C THR A 92 9.75 -24.59 -10.80
N ASP A 93 10.38 -24.43 -11.97
CA ASP A 93 11.46 -23.46 -12.18
C ASP A 93 11.00 -22.01 -11.96
N ALA A 94 9.76 -21.69 -12.36
CA ALA A 94 9.19 -20.38 -12.13
C ALA A 94 8.93 -20.11 -10.64
N LEU A 95 8.36 -21.09 -9.93
CA LEU A 95 8.10 -21.00 -8.49
C LEU A 95 9.41 -20.86 -7.69
N ASP A 96 10.43 -21.66 -8.02
CA ASP A 96 11.76 -21.57 -7.41
C ASP A 96 12.40 -20.18 -7.62
N THR A 97 12.28 -19.63 -8.83
CA THR A 97 12.78 -18.29 -9.15
C THR A 97 12.03 -17.22 -8.35
N LEU A 98 10.72 -17.37 -8.19
CA LEU A 98 9.89 -16.46 -7.39
C LEU A 98 10.28 -16.52 -5.91
N TYR A 99 10.45 -17.71 -5.32
CA TYR A 99 10.92 -17.83 -3.93
C TYR A 99 12.27 -17.15 -3.70
N ARG A 100 13.26 -17.40 -4.58
CA ARG A 100 14.57 -16.71 -4.49
C ARG A 100 14.44 -15.19 -4.57
N THR A 101 13.48 -14.71 -5.36
CA THR A 101 13.19 -13.27 -5.48
C THR A 101 12.61 -12.71 -4.18
N LEU A 102 11.67 -13.42 -3.56
CA LEU A 102 11.10 -13.02 -2.27
C LEU A 102 12.17 -13.01 -1.17
N ASP A 103 13.06 -13.98 -1.15
CA ASP A 103 14.19 -14.03 -0.21
C ASP A 103 15.12 -12.84 -0.41
N ALA A 104 15.42 -12.46 -1.65
CA ALA A 104 16.23 -11.29 -1.96
C ALA A 104 15.57 -9.99 -1.51
N VAL A 105 14.26 -9.83 -1.74
CA VAL A 105 13.50 -8.66 -1.25
C VAL A 105 13.53 -8.62 0.28
N THR A 106 13.27 -9.74 0.94
CA THR A 106 13.29 -9.84 2.41
C THR A 106 14.66 -9.50 2.99
N SER A 107 15.73 -10.01 2.38
CA SER A 107 17.11 -9.71 2.77
C SER A 107 17.44 -8.23 2.61
N THR A 108 17.01 -7.63 1.50
CA THR A 108 17.21 -6.19 1.22
C THR A 108 16.47 -5.31 2.24
N LEU A 109 15.27 -5.70 2.64
CA LEU A 109 14.49 -5.01 3.68
C LEU A 109 15.09 -5.16 5.09
N ALA A 110 15.73 -6.30 5.37
CA ALA A 110 16.36 -6.57 6.66
C ALA A 110 17.70 -5.83 6.83
N ALA A 111 18.37 -5.46 5.73
CA ALA A 111 19.66 -4.77 5.78
C ALA A 111 19.57 -3.41 6.52
N PRO A 112 20.50 -3.10 7.44
CA PRO A 112 20.57 -1.79 8.08
C PRO A 112 20.87 -0.69 7.04
N ALA A 113 20.17 0.43 7.10
CA ALA A 113 20.49 1.61 6.31
C ALA A 113 21.90 2.10 6.67
N GLY A 114 22.87 1.92 5.78
CA GLY A 114 24.28 2.30 5.98
C GLY A 114 25.24 1.15 6.30
N ALA A 115 24.77 -0.08 6.44
CA ALA A 115 25.67 -1.23 6.45
C ALA A 115 26.02 -1.61 5.00
N GLY A 116 27.14 -1.11 4.49
CA GLY A 116 27.87 -1.71 3.37
C GLY A 116 28.43 -3.08 3.75
N GLY A 117 27.58 -3.96 4.29
CA GLY A 117 27.94 -5.26 4.82
C GLY A 117 28.16 -6.25 3.69
N THR A 118 29.44 -6.58 3.48
CA THR A 118 30.14 -7.80 3.03
C THR A 118 29.40 -9.07 2.56
N GLY A 119 28.07 -9.15 2.50
CA GLY A 119 27.37 -10.08 1.63
C GLY A 119 27.30 -9.46 0.24
N ALA A 120 27.71 -10.19 -0.80
CA ALA A 120 27.46 -9.73 -2.16
C ALA A 120 25.98 -9.31 -2.27
N PRO A 121 25.67 -8.09 -2.75
CA PRO A 121 24.29 -7.69 -2.94
C PRO A 121 23.61 -8.81 -3.74
N PRO A 122 22.40 -9.27 -3.35
CA PRO A 122 21.68 -10.24 -4.15
C PRO A 122 21.72 -9.72 -5.58
N ASP A 123 22.17 -10.52 -6.54
CA ASP A 123 22.33 -10.06 -7.91
C ASP A 123 20.94 -9.85 -8.51
N VAL A 124 20.37 -8.69 -8.19
CA VAL A 124 19.06 -8.20 -8.61
C VAL A 124 19.02 -8.18 -10.15
N SER A 125 20.17 -8.05 -10.81
CA SER A 125 20.25 -8.04 -12.27
C SER A 125 20.00 -9.43 -12.87
N SER A 126 20.65 -10.48 -12.37
CA SER A 126 20.41 -11.85 -12.84
C SER A 126 19.03 -12.37 -12.43
N GLN A 127 18.56 -12.06 -11.22
CA GLN A 127 17.21 -12.44 -10.78
C GLN A 127 16.12 -11.81 -11.65
N ARG A 128 16.23 -10.51 -11.95
CA ARG A 128 15.31 -9.84 -12.90
C ARG A 128 15.39 -10.45 -14.28
N GLN A 129 16.57 -10.83 -14.75
CA GLN A 129 16.72 -11.46 -16.07
C GLN A 129 16.01 -12.82 -16.11
N SER A 130 16.11 -13.63 -15.05
CA SER A 130 15.40 -14.90 -14.92
C SER A 130 13.88 -14.70 -14.92
N LEU A 131 13.36 -13.76 -14.13
CA LEU A 131 11.91 -13.45 -14.11
C LEU A 131 11.40 -12.93 -15.45
N ARG A 132 12.16 -12.06 -16.13
CA ARG A 132 11.80 -11.56 -17.46
C ARG A 132 11.72 -12.68 -18.49
N ARG A 133 12.58 -13.70 -18.41
CA ARG A 133 12.51 -14.87 -19.29
C ARG A 133 11.22 -15.67 -19.07
N LEU A 134 10.75 -15.75 -17.82
CA LEU A 134 9.51 -16.44 -17.46
C LEU A 134 8.25 -15.65 -17.88
N GLY A 135 8.32 -14.31 -17.83
CA GLY A 135 7.22 -13.42 -18.26
C GLY A 135 7.11 -13.21 -19.78
N ASN A 136 8.22 -13.32 -20.52
CA ASN A 136 8.28 -13.06 -21.97
C ASN A 136 8.27 -14.33 -22.86
N THR A 137 7.57 -15.40 -22.49
CA THR A 137 7.45 -16.58 -23.36
C THR A 137 6.56 -16.36 -24.61
N ALA A 138 6.47 -15.14 -25.12
CA ALA A 138 5.99 -14.83 -26.46
C ALA A 138 7.19 -14.65 -27.42
N ALA A 139 7.68 -15.77 -27.97
CA ALA A 139 8.25 -15.94 -29.32
C ALA A 139 9.31 -17.06 -29.38
N ALA A 140 8.88 -18.29 -29.60
CA ALA A 140 9.61 -19.27 -30.41
C ALA A 140 8.60 -20.07 -31.25
N PRO A 141 8.81 -20.23 -32.57
CA PRO A 141 7.83 -20.85 -33.45
C PRO A 141 7.83 -22.39 -33.35
N ILE A 142 6.61 -22.91 -33.22
CA ILE A 142 6.01 -24.15 -33.73
C ILE A 142 6.96 -25.15 -34.44
N HIS A 143 7.06 -26.38 -33.92
CA HIS A 143 7.29 -27.58 -34.73
C HIS A 143 5.94 -28.27 -35.00
N THR A 144 5.36 -27.99 -36.16
CA THR A 144 4.30 -28.76 -36.79
C THR A 144 4.94 -29.88 -37.61
N GLY A 145 4.62 -31.12 -37.27
CA GLY A 145 4.77 -32.29 -38.16
C GLY A 145 3.37 -32.83 -38.50
N PRO A 146 3.04 -33.11 -39.78
CA PRO A 146 1.67 -33.31 -40.23
C PRO A 146 1.27 -34.80 -40.33
N GLY A 147 -0.03 -35.07 -40.21
CA GLY A 147 -0.69 -36.16 -40.94
C GLY A 147 -1.64 -37.05 -40.11
N PRO A 148 -2.71 -37.59 -40.72
CA PRO A 148 -4.06 -37.59 -40.14
C PRO A 148 -4.64 -38.99 -39.91
N SER A 149 -5.67 -39.14 -39.04
CA SER A 149 -6.90 -39.87 -39.39
C SER A 149 -7.99 -39.84 -38.30
N ALA A 150 -9.17 -39.42 -38.74
CA ALA A 150 -10.50 -39.95 -38.46
C ALA A 150 -10.99 -40.22 -37.01
N ILE A 151 -12.04 -39.48 -36.67
CA ILE A 151 -13.08 -39.79 -35.67
C ILE A 151 -13.86 -41.06 -36.13
N PRO A 152 -14.30 -41.93 -35.20
CA PRO A 152 -15.74 -41.96 -34.93
C PRO A 152 -16.10 -42.03 -33.43
N THR A 153 -17.04 -41.16 -33.07
CA THR A 153 -18.20 -41.35 -32.17
C THR A 153 -18.16 -42.44 -31.09
N ALA A 154 -18.14 -42.03 -29.83
CA ALA A 154 -18.97 -42.64 -28.78
C ALA A 154 -19.09 -41.69 -27.57
N VAL A 155 -20.31 -41.24 -27.29
CA VAL A 155 -20.69 -40.55 -26.06
C VAL A 155 -20.75 -41.59 -24.93
N PRO A 156 -20.03 -41.44 -23.81
CA PRO A 156 -20.37 -42.18 -22.62
C PRO A 156 -21.48 -41.45 -21.87
N ALA A 157 -22.61 -42.15 -21.70
CA ALA A 157 -23.69 -41.77 -20.82
C ALA A 157 -23.17 -41.65 -19.37
N PHE A 158 -23.35 -40.48 -18.76
CA PHE A 158 -23.17 -40.34 -17.32
C PHE A 158 -24.34 -41.02 -16.59
N VAL A 159 -23.98 -42.07 -15.87
CA VAL A 159 -24.83 -42.76 -14.89
C VAL A 159 -25.10 -41.81 -13.73
N THR A 160 -26.37 -41.60 -13.41
CA THR A 160 -26.82 -40.99 -12.14
C THR A 160 -26.59 -41.94 -10.97
N PRO A 161 -26.13 -41.49 -9.79
CA PRO A 161 -26.45 -42.14 -8.54
C PRO A 161 -27.72 -41.52 -7.91
N PRO A 162 -28.61 -42.31 -7.29
CA PRO A 162 -29.67 -41.80 -6.44
C PRO A 162 -29.13 -41.58 -5.02
N VAL A 163 -29.76 -40.69 -4.26
CA VAL A 163 -30.25 -40.91 -2.88
C VAL A 163 -30.76 -39.56 -2.36
N GLY A 164 -32.00 -39.59 -1.88
CA GLY A 164 -32.70 -38.43 -1.38
C GLY A 164 -32.12 -37.88 -0.08
N ALA A 165 -32.02 -36.55 -0.02
CA ALA A 165 -32.11 -35.79 1.22
C ALA A 165 -33.01 -34.58 0.95
N LYS A 166 -33.97 -34.35 1.86
CA LYS A 166 -34.96 -33.27 1.79
C LYS A 166 -34.28 -31.92 1.54
N LYS A 167 -34.65 -31.27 0.43
CA LYS A 167 -34.28 -29.87 0.16
C LYS A 167 -35.08 -28.95 1.07
N VAL A 168 -34.37 -28.27 1.97
CA VAL A 168 -34.78 -26.99 2.52
C VAL A 168 -34.73 -25.97 1.37
N PRO A 169 -35.70 -25.04 1.22
CA PRO A 169 -35.64 -24.03 0.17
C PRO A 169 -34.57 -23.00 0.56
N GLU A 170 -33.33 -23.22 0.12
CA GLU A 170 -32.32 -22.18 0.13
C GLU A 170 -32.58 -21.25 -1.06
N GLU A 171 -33.01 -20.03 -0.77
CA GLU A 171 -33.12 -18.92 -1.72
C GLU A 171 -31.74 -18.61 -2.30
N THR A 172 -31.39 -19.31 -3.37
CA THR A 172 -30.11 -19.16 -4.07
C THR A 172 -30.31 -18.30 -5.30
N VAL A 173 -29.82 -17.06 -5.24
CA VAL A 173 -29.81 -16.14 -6.39
C VAL A 173 -28.58 -16.42 -7.25
N ARG A 174 -28.80 -16.81 -8.52
CA ARG A 174 -27.72 -16.98 -9.49
C ARG A 174 -27.29 -15.62 -10.04
N VAL A 175 -26.10 -15.16 -9.66
CA VAL A 175 -25.50 -13.94 -10.19
C VAL A 175 -24.37 -14.30 -11.15
N ALA A 176 -24.33 -13.63 -12.30
CA ALA A 176 -23.22 -13.76 -13.24
C ALA A 176 -21.93 -13.26 -12.58
N VAL A 177 -20.89 -14.09 -12.56
CA VAL A 177 -19.62 -13.83 -11.87
C VAL A 177 -19.00 -12.49 -12.29
N VAL A 178 -19.08 -12.14 -13.57
CA VAL A 178 -18.58 -10.86 -14.11
C VAL A 178 -19.24 -9.64 -13.46
N LYS A 179 -20.53 -9.71 -13.13
CA LYS A 179 -21.25 -8.62 -12.45
C LYS A 179 -20.89 -8.52 -10.97
N LEU A 180 -20.58 -9.66 -10.34
CA LEU A 180 -20.12 -9.70 -8.97
C LEU A 180 -18.70 -9.14 -8.84
N GLU A 181 -17.80 -9.50 -9.76
CA GLU A 181 -16.43 -8.98 -9.84
C GLU A 181 -16.41 -7.47 -10.03
N ALA A 182 -17.24 -6.93 -10.93
CA ALA A 182 -17.34 -5.48 -11.13
C ALA A 182 -17.79 -4.73 -9.86
N ARG A 183 -18.73 -5.30 -9.09
CA ARG A 183 -19.20 -4.70 -7.83
C ARG A 183 -18.21 -4.87 -6.68
N LEU A 184 -17.44 -5.95 -6.67
CA LEU A 184 -16.35 -6.14 -5.72
C LEU A 184 -15.21 -5.15 -5.99
N LEU A 185 -14.86 -4.92 -7.26
CA LEU A 185 -13.88 -3.90 -7.65
C LEU A 185 -14.32 -2.50 -7.21
N GLU A 186 -15.59 -2.14 -7.44
CA GLU A 186 -16.16 -0.88 -6.99
C GLU A 186 -16.15 -0.76 -5.45
N ALA A 187 -16.40 -1.86 -4.72
CA ALA A 187 -16.33 -1.89 -3.27
C ALA A 187 -14.88 -1.75 -2.74
N GLU A 188 -13.89 -2.30 -3.44
CA GLU A 188 -12.46 -2.16 -3.12
C GLU A 188 -11.98 -0.71 -3.30
N GLU A 189 -12.36 -0.05 -4.40
CA GLU A 189 -12.09 1.38 -4.61
C GLU A 189 -12.74 2.23 -3.52
N LEU A 190 -13.95 1.85 -3.08
CA LEU A 190 -14.67 2.55 -2.02
C LEU A 190 -14.01 2.35 -0.63
N LEU A 191 -13.31 1.23 -0.41
CA LEU A 191 -12.54 1.02 0.82
C LEU A 191 -11.34 1.95 0.91
N ILE A 192 -10.61 2.15 -0.20
CA ILE A 192 -9.47 3.07 -0.26
C ILE A 192 -9.92 4.50 0.00
N THR A 193 -11.02 4.93 -0.63
CA THR A 193 -11.57 6.27 -0.42
C THR A 193 -12.06 6.46 1.02
N LYS A 194 -12.72 5.44 1.61
CA LYS A 194 -13.13 5.46 3.02
C LYS A 194 -11.94 5.56 3.96
N LEU A 195 -10.90 4.77 3.74
CA LEU A 195 -9.69 4.80 4.57
C LEU A 195 -9.01 6.18 4.49
N THR A 196 -8.86 6.71 3.27
CA THR A 196 -8.27 8.03 3.04
C THR A 196 -9.10 9.14 3.69
N ALA A 197 -10.43 9.09 3.57
CA ALA A 197 -11.32 10.04 4.21
C ALA A 197 -11.24 9.98 5.75
N ALA A 198 -11.15 8.77 6.32
CA ALA A 198 -10.96 8.58 7.75
C ALA A 198 -9.61 9.15 8.23
N GLN A 199 -8.53 8.93 7.47
CA GLN A 199 -7.21 9.50 7.76
C GLN A 199 -7.25 11.04 7.73
N ARG A 200 -7.86 11.63 6.69
CA ARG A 200 -8.02 13.10 6.61
C ARG A 200 -8.87 13.66 7.76
N ALA A 201 -9.91 12.95 8.17
CA ALA A 201 -10.71 13.34 9.33
C ALA A 201 -9.90 13.30 10.63
N ALA A 202 -9.03 12.29 10.80
CA ALA A 202 -8.11 12.20 11.94
C ALA A 202 -7.10 13.37 11.95
N GLU A 203 -6.49 13.69 10.81
CA GLU A 203 -5.58 14.83 10.66
C GLU A 203 -6.26 16.17 10.99
N LEU A 204 -7.49 16.38 10.51
CA LEU A 204 -8.28 17.57 10.83
C LEU A 204 -8.61 17.67 12.32
N ASN A 205 -8.96 16.56 12.95
CA ASN A 205 -9.20 16.51 14.39
C ASN A 205 -7.93 16.80 15.19
N GLU A 206 -6.78 16.30 14.74
CA GLU A 206 -5.49 16.60 15.36
C GLU A 206 -5.17 18.10 15.24
N LEU A 207 -5.32 18.69 14.06
CA LEU A 207 -5.14 20.13 13.86
C LEU A 207 -6.09 20.94 14.75
N ALA A 208 -7.37 20.57 14.81
CA ALA A 208 -8.35 21.22 15.68
C ALA A 208 -7.93 21.14 17.16
N SER A 209 -7.40 20.00 17.60
CA SER A 209 -6.91 19.83 18.98
C SER A 209 -5.70 20.73 19.28
N ARG A 210 -4.78 20.90 18.32
CA ARG A 210 -3.63 21.80 18.42
C ARG A 210 -4.07 23.26 18.49
N PHE A 211 -5.01 23.67 17.64
CA PHE A 211 -5.60 25.00 17.69
C PHE A 211 -6.29 25.27 19.03
N GLU A 212 -7.02 24.29 19.57
CA GLU A 212 -7.68 24.41 20.87
C GLU A 212 -6.68 24.50 22.03
N ALA A 213 -5.60 23.73 22.00
CA ALA A 213 -4.52 23.81 22.97
C ALA A 213 -3.84 25.19 22.93
N TRP A 214 -3.56 25.70 21.73
CA TRP A 214 -2.99 27.02 21.55
C TRP A 214 -3.94 28.14 22.02
N ARG A 215 -5.24 28.04 21.69
CA ARG A 215 -6.27 28.97 22.16
C ARG A 215 -6.34 29.02 23.69
N LYS A 216 -6.25 27.87 24.36
CA LYS A 216 -6.20 27.77 25.83
C LYS A 216 -4.95 28.43 26.40
N ALA A 217 -3.78 28.17 25.81
CA ALA A 217 -2.54 28.82 26.21
C ALA A 217 -2.64 30.34 26.08
N TRP A 218 -3.26 30.84 25.00
CA TRP A 218 -3.48 32.27 24.80
C TRP A 218 -4.44 32.88 25.83
N ALA A 219 -5.54 32.19 26.12
CA ALA A 219 -6.50 32.61 27.14
C ALA A 219 -5.88 32.69 28.55
N ALA A 220 -4.84 31.91 28.83
CA ALA A 220 -4.09 31.98 30.09
C ALA A 220 -3.20 33.23 30.19
N VAL A 221 -2.69 33.75 29.06
CA VAL A 221 -1.81 34.94 29.01
C VAL A 221 -2.61 36.24 29.00
N GLU A 222 -3.85 36.23 28.50
CA GLU A 222 -4.72 37.39 28.39
C GLU A 222 -4.91 38.20 29.70
N PRO A 223 -5.12 37.60 30.88
CA PRO A 223 -5.18 38.34 32.15
C PRO A 223 -3.89 39.11 32.48
N GLU A 224 -2.73 38.57 32.12
CA GLU A 224 -1.43 39.20 32.35
C GLU A 224 -1.19 40.35 31.38
N ALA A 225 -1.52 40.16 30.10
CA ALA A 225 -1.52 41.23 29.11
C ALA A 225 -2.44 42.39 29.53
N ARG A 226 -3.64 42.11 30.04
CA ARG A 226 -4.55 43.14 30.58
C ARG A 226 -4.02 43.85 31.82
N ARG A 227 -3.22 43.17 32.66
CA ARG A 227 -2.54 43.82 33.79
C ARG A 227 -1.45 44.79 33.30
N LEU A 228 -0.67 44.38 32.30
CA LEU A 228 0.36 45.22 31.67
C LEU A 228 -0.23 46.44 30.96
N ARG A 229 -1.38 46.31 30.29
CA ARG A 229 -2.10 47.45 29.70
C ARG A 229 -2.52 48.47 30.74
N ARG A 230 -3.18 47.99 31.81
CA ARG A 230 -3.63 48.86 32.91
C ARG A 230 -2.48 49.57 33.61
N SER A 231 -1.32 48.92 33.76
CA SER A 231 -0.14 49.58 34.34
C SER A 231 0.44 50.63 33.39
N ARG A 232 0.54 50.34 32.09
CA ARG A 232 0.96 51.32 31.07
C ARG A 232 0.06 52.56 31.07
N ASP A 233 -1.26 52.36 30.99
CA ASP A 233 -2.22 53.45 30.88
C ASP A 233 -2.25 54.31 32.16
N ARG A 234 -2.04 53.69 33.33
CA ARG A 234 -1.85 54.42 34.61
C ARG A 234 -0.58 55.27 34.61
N ARG A 235 0.55 54.76 34.11
CA ARG A 235 1.82 55.52 34.04
C ARG A 235 1.72 56.68 33.06
N ALA A 236 1.07 56.47 31.92
CA ALA A 236 0.77 57.53 30.97
C ALA A 236 -0.11 58.64 31.59
N ALA A 237 -1.15 58.27 32.36
CA ALA A 237 -2.00 59.22 33.07
C ALA A 237 -1.28 59.98 34.21
N GLN A 238 -0.22 59.40 34.77
CA GLN A 238 0.60 60.02 35.82
C GLN A 238 1.72 60.92 35.27
N GLY A 239 1.83 61.08 33.94
CA GLY A 239 2.87 61.89 33.30
C GLY A 239 4.26 61.27 33.34
N GLU A 240 4.38 59.98 33.69
CA GLU A 240 5.64 59.24 33.60
C GLU A 240 5.96 58.95 32.12
N SER A 241 7.26 58.99 31.77
CA SER A 241 7.75 58.76 30.41
C SER A 241 7.17 57.48 29.79
N HIS A 242 6.91 57.53 28.48
CA HIS A 242 6.19 56.50 27.73
C HIS A 242 6.78 55.11 27.96
N ALA A 243 5.92 54.08 27.95
CA ALA A 243 6.38 52.70 28.02
C ALA A 243 7.40 52.39 26.91
N PRO A 244 8.35 51.47 27.16
CA PRO A 244 9.33 51.07 26.16
C PRO A 244 8.65 50.67 24.83
N PRO A 245 9.19 51.10 23.68
CA PRO A 245 8.57 50.83 22.37
C PRO A 245 8.45 49.33 22.05
N GLU A 246 9.24 48.47 22.69
CA GLU A 246 9.15 47.01 22.62
C GLU A 246 7.88 46.49 23.30
N LEU A 247 7.52 47.05 24.47
CA LEU A 247 6.31 46.68 25.20
C LEU A 247 5.06 47.10 24.45
N THR A 248 5.08 48.27 23.82
CA THR A 248 3.97 48.76 22.98
C THR A 248 3.73 47.84 21.79
N ARG A 249 4.78 47.46 21.05
CA ARG A 249 4.68 46.53 19.92
C ARG A 249 4.17 45.14 20.33
N LEU A 250 4.60 44.62 21.49
CA LEU A 250 4.08 43.37 22.01
C LEU A 250 2.60 43.46 22.31
N LEU A 251 2.14 44.52 22.98
CA LEU A 251 0.74 44.70 23.31
C LEU A 251 -0.15 44.86 22.07
N GLU A 252 0.34 45.57 21.04
CA GLU A 252 -0.32 45.69 19.73
C GLU A 252 -0.45 44.33 19.02
N PHE A 253 0.62 43.51 19.04
CA PHE A 253 0.56 42.14 18.53
C PHE A 253 -0.47 41.28 19.30
N PHE A 254 -0.52 41.42 20.63
CA PHE A 254 -1.54 40.76 21.44
C PHE A 254 -2.95 41.22 21.07
N ASP A 255 -3.18 42.53 20.87
CA ASP A 255 -4.49 43.05 20.45
C ASP A 255 -4.90 42.53 19.07
N TRP A 256 -4.01 42.62 18.08
CA TRP A 256 -4.25 42.09 16.73
C TRP A 256 -4.60 40.60 16.77
N SER A 257 -3.86 39.82 17.55
CA SER A 257 -4.11 38.38 17.67
C SER A 257 -5.48 38.08 18.29
N VAL A 258 -5.88 38.80 19.34
CA VAL A 258 -7.17 38.57 20.03
C VAL A 258 -8.35 38.91 19.13
N ASP A 259 -8.24 39.99 18.35
CA ASP A 259 -9.28 40.38 17.40
C ASP A 259 -9.37 39.40 16.22
N TYR A 260 -8.23 38.88 15.75
CA TYR A 260 -8.16 37.86 14.71
C TYR A 260 -8.79 36.52 15.14
N PHE A 261 -8.78 36.17 16.43
CA PHE A 261 -9.42 34.93 16.93
C PHE A 261 -10.90 35.07 17.30
N LYS A 262 -11.44 36.29 17.35
CA LYS A 262 -12.87 36.53 17.63
C LYS A 262 -13.74 36.65 16.37
N ALA A 263 -13.11 36.92 15.22
CA ALA A 263 -13.76 37.00 13.90
C ALA A 263 -13.94 35.60 13.28
#